data_AF-A0A834F7Q1-F1
#
_entry.id   AF-A0A834F7Q1-F1
#
_cell.length_a   1.000
_cell.length_b   1.000
_cell.length_c   1.000
_cell.angle_alpha   90.00
_cell.angle_beta   90.00
_cell.angle_gamma   90.00
#
_symmetry.space_group_name_H-M   'P 1'
#
loop_
_entity.id
_entity.type
_entity.pdbx_description
1 polymer ?
#
loop_
_entity_poly.entity_id
_entity_poly.type
_entity_poly.pdbx_seq_one_letter_code
_entity_poly.pdbx_strand_id
1 'polypeptide(L)'
;MIYRIDLVKELVKCTYYTQRKDINKGASIQKLCEEWPFLFNEVGMAEHFQELTGVNLIETFLANVDKKGEHLRKFLRYVDAQKRKQVLDALLKLQTEKGQSNGCS
;
A
#
# COMPACT_ATOMS: atom_id res chain seq x y z
N MET A 1 -9.63 -5.70 21.34
CA MET A 1 -10.84 -4.91 21.68
C MET A 1 -11.41 -4.41 20.36
N ILE A 2 -12.65 -4.75 20.00
CA ILE A 2 -13.28 -4.30 18.74
C ILE A 2 -14.02 -3.00 19.05
N TYR A 3 -13.46 -1.87 18.65
CA TYR A 3 -14.11 -0.56 18.81
C TYR A 3 -15.02 -0.28 17.62
N ARG A 4 -16.08 0.51 17.83
CA ARG A 4 -16.88 1.02 16.70
C ARG A 4 -16.10 2.10 15.97
N ILE A 5 -15.90 1.91 14.66
CA ILE A 5 -15.10 2.79 13.81
C ILE A 5 -15.60 4.24 13.89
N ASP A 6 -16.91 4.46 13.79
CA ASP A 6 -17.49 5.80 13.79
C ASP A 6 -17.25 6.53 15.11
N LEU A 7 -17.28 5.80 16.24
CA LEU A 7 -17.00 6.37 17.55
C LEU A 7 -15.53 6.80 17.66
N VAL A 8 -14.60 6.00 17.14
CA VAL A 8 -13.18 6.37 17.12
C VAL A 8 -12.96 7.63 16.29
N LYS A 9 -13.58 7.73 15.12
CA LYS A 9 -13.50 8.92 14.26
C LYS A 9 -14.05 10.16 14.95
N GLU A 10 -15.21 10.05 15.58
CA GLU A 10 -15.83 11.14 16.33
C GLU A 10 -14.93 11.60 17.49
N LEU A 11 -14.43 10.66 18.30
CA LEU A 11 -13.54 10.98 19.42
C LEU A 11 -12.26 11.69 18.96
N VAL A 12 -11.64 11.21 17.87
CA VAL A 12 -10.44 11.84 17.32
C VAL A 12 -10.71 13.26 16.86
N LYS A 13 -11.82 13.52 16.16
CA LYS A 13 -12.21 14.88 15.76
C LYS A 13 -12.46 15.78 16.96
N CYS A 14 -13.26 15.32 17.91
CA CYS A 14 -13.63 16.10 19.09
C CYS A 14 -12.41 16.46 19.96
N THR A 15 -11.35 15.65 19.92
CA THR A 15 -10.13 15.86 20.72
C THR A 15 -8.92 16.32 19.91
N TYR A 16 -9.09 16.59 18.61
CA TYR A 16 -8.00 16.91 17.67
C TYR A 16 -7.10 18.06 18.16
N TYR A 17 -7.70 19.15 18.64
CA TYR A 17 -6.95 20.31 19.12
C TYR A 17 -6.02 19.95 20.29
N THR A 18 -6.51 19.17 21.26
CA THR A 18 -5.72 18.77 22.44
C THR A 18 -4.62 17.80 22.05
N GLN A 19 -4.93 16.82 21.18
CA GLN A 19 -3.93 15.92 20.61
C GLN A 19 -2.79 16.71 19.94
N ARG A 20 -3.11 17.66 19.05
CA ARG A 20 -2.10 18.51 18.39
C ARG A 20 -1.32 19.37 19.36
N LYS A 21 -1.97 19.89 20.42
CA LYS A 21 -1.31 20.66 21.47
C LYS A 21 -0.26 19.81 22.20
N ASP A 22 -0.57 18.57 22.55
CA ASP A 22 0.38 17.69 23.25
C ASP A 22 1.50 17.21 22.34
N ILE A 23 1.19 16.87 21.09
CA ILE A 23 2.18 16.53 20.06
C ILE A 23 3.16 17.70 19.83
N ASN A 24 2.65 18.92 19.64
CA ASN A 24 3.48 20.09 19.35
C ASN A 24 4.31 20.55 20.56
N LYS A 25 3.88 20.19 21.79
CA LYS A 25 4.68 20.37 23.00
C LYS A 25 5.80 19.35 23.16
N GLY A 26 5.90 18.37 22.26
CA GLY A 26 6.90 17.31 22.33
C GLY A 26 6.63 16.30 23.44
N ALA A 27 5.35 16.00 23.74
CA ALA A 27 5.02 14.89 24.64
C ALA A 27 5.67 13.58 24.14
N SER A 28 6.12 12.73 25.06
CA SER A 28 6.74 11.45 24.70
C SER A 28 5.73 10.54 24.01
N ILE A 29 6.21 9.67 23.11
CA ILE A 29 5.34 8.69 22.43
C ILE A 29 4.61 7.81 23.43
N GLN A 30 5.25 7.40 24.52
CA GLN A 30 4.61 6.63 25.58
C GLN A 30 3.39 7.38 26.16
N LYS A 31 3.58 8.65 26.55
CA LYS A 31 2.51 9.49 27.08
C LYS A 31 1.38 9.66 26.07
N LEU A 32 1.72 9.89 24.81
CA LEU A 32 0.72 10.03 23.74
C LEU A 32 -0.06 8.73 23.51
N CYS A 33 0.57 7.55 23.62
CA CYS A 33 -0.13 6.27 23.54
C CYS A 33 -1.07 6.03 24.72
N GLU A 34 -0.72 6.50 25.92
CA GLU A 34 -1.53 6.38 27.13
C GLU A 34 -2.72 7.35 27.12
N GLU A 35 -2.49 8.61 26.78
CA GLU A 35 -3.52 9.67 26.76
C GLU A 35 -4.39 9.63 25.50
N TRP A 36 -3.80 9.27 24.36
CA TRP A 36 -4.43 9.27 23.04
C TRP A 36 -4.29 7.90 22.35
N PRO A 37 -4.88 6.83 22.90
CA PRO A 37 -4.67 5.46 22.42
C PRO A 37 -5.12 5.25 20.97
N PHE A 38 -6.04 6.09 20.48
CA PHE A 38 -6.54 6.01 19.10
C PHE A 38 -5.70 6.81 18.09
N LEU A 39 -4.78 7.68 18.54
CA LEU A 39 -3.91 8.45 17.65
C LEU A 39 -3.01 7.54 16.79
N PHE A 40 -2.63 6.38 17.33
CA PHE A 40 -1.72 5.42 16.70
C PHE A 40 -2.40 4.15 16.19
N ASN A 41 -3.74 4.07 16.23
CA ASN A 41 -4.45 3.01 15.53
C ASN A 41 -4.78 3.45 14.09
N GLU A 42 -5.04 2.49 13.20
CA GLU A 42 -5.26 2.78 11.77
C GLU A 42 -6.39 3.79 11.52
N VAL A 43 -7.53 3.63 12.20
CA VAL A 43 -8.72 4.47 12.01
C VAL A 43 -8.45 5.91 12.47
N GLY A 44 -7.91 6.07 13.66
CA GLY A 44 -7.66 7.37 14.25
C GLY A 44 -6.46 8.08 13.62
N MET A 45 -5.44 7.34 13.17
CA MET A 45 -4.34 7.91 12.39
C MET A 45 -4.85 8.43 11.04
N ALA A 46 -5.71 7.67 10.35
CA ALA A 46 -6.32 8.13 9.10
C ALA A 46 -7.19 9.38 9.31
N GLU A 47 -8.01 9.39 10.37
CA GLU A 47 -8.89 10.53 10.66
C GLU A 47 -8.10 11.78 11.09
N HIS A 48 -7.10 11.61 11.97
CA HIS A 48 -6.23 12.72 12.39
C HIS A 48 -5.42 13.27 11.21
N PHE A 49 -4.94 12.41 10.30
CA PHE A 49 -4.27 12.84 9.07
C PHE A 49 -5.21 13.66 8.18
N GLN A 50 -6.46 13.21 8.01
CA GLN A 50 -7.46 13.92 7.23
C GLN A 50 -7.77 15.29 7.84
N GLU A 51 -7.93 15.38 9.16
CA GLU A 51 -8.14 16.65 9.86
C GLU A 51 -6.94 17.60 9.71
N LEU A 52 -5.72 17.05 9.71
CA LEU A 52 -4.49 17.83 9.57
C LEU A 52 -4.25 18.35 8.15
N THR A 53 -4.58 17.55 7.13
CA THR A 53 -4.17 17.82 5.74
C THR A 53 -5.34 18.14 4.81
N GLY A 54 -6.58 17.88 5.23
CA GLY A 54 -7.77 17.90 4.39
C GLY A 54 -7.86 16.73 3.40
N VAL A 55 -6.89 15.81 3.39
CA VAL A 55 -6.83 14.69 2.44
C VAL A 55 -7.39 13.43 3.07
N ASN A 56 -8.47 12.89 2.49
CA ASN A 56 -8.95 11.55 2.83
C ASN A 56 -8.03 10.51 2.19
N LEU A 57 -7.19 9.86 3.00
CA LEU A 57 -6.21 8.86 2.56
C LEU A 57 -6.84 7.71 1.79
N ILE A 58 -7.94 7.16 2.29
CA ILE A 58 -8.57 5.97 1.73
C ILE A 58 -9.20 6.30 0.37
N GLU A 59 -9.98 7.39 0.30
CA GLU A 59 -10.57 7.84 -0.96
C GLU A 59 -9.51 8.21 -1.99
N THR A 60 -8.46 8.92 -1.57
CA THR A 60 -7.34 9.31 -2.44
C THR A 60 -6.59 8.09 -2.96
N PHE A 61 -6.38 7.07 -2.12
CA PHE A 61 -5.77 5.82 -2.53
C PHE A 61 -6.61 5.11 -3.59
N LEU A 62 -7.92 4.92 -3.32
CA LEU A 62 -8.83 4.25 -4.25
C LEU A 62 -8.91 4.97 -5.60
N ALA A 63 -9.05 6.31 -5.59
CA ALA A 63 -9.07 7.10 -6.82
C ALA A 63 -7.76 6.98 -7.62
N ASN A 64 -6.62 6.85 -6.95
CA ASN A 64 -5.33 6.63 -7.62
C ASN A 64 -5.20 5.21 -8.17
N VAL A 65 -5.71 4.21 -7.47
CA VAL A 65 -5.78 2.83 -7.97
C VAL A 65 -6.67 2.77 -9.21
N ASP A 66 -7.82 3.44 -9.23
CA ASP A 66 -8.68 3.45 -10.41
C ASP A 66 -8.00 4.13 -11.61
N LYS A 67 -7.30 5.25 -11.37
CA LYS A 67 -6.61 5.99 -12.44
C LYS A 67 -5.35 5.29 -12.97
N LYS A 68 -4.57 4.65 -12.09
CA LYS A 68 -3.23 4.11 -12.41
C LYS A 68 -3.19 2.57 -12.47
N GLY A 69 -4.20 1.90 -11.91
CA GLY A 69 -4.26 0.45 -11.78
C GLY A 69 -4.25 -0.26 -13.12
N GLU A 70 -5.04 0.21 -14.10
CA GLU A 70 -5.01 -0.38 -15.45
C GLU A 70 -3.65 -0.22 -16.12
N HIS A 71 -2.94 0.89 -15.88
CA HIS A 71 -1.60 1.07 -16.41
C HIS A 71 -0.61 0.06 -15.81
N LEU A 72 -0.64 -0.08 -14.48
CA LEU A 72 0.19 -1.07 -13.78
C LEU A 72 -0.16 -2.49 -14.23
N ARG A 73 -1.45 -2.80 -14.38
CA ARG A 73 -1.93 -4.11 -14.87
C ARG A 73 -1.40 -4.41 -16.27
N LYS A 74 -1.47 -3.45 -17.19
CA LYS A 74 -0.93 -3.59 -18.56
C LYS A 74 0.58 -3.83 -18.54
N PHE A 75 1.32 -3.05 -17.75
CA PHE A 75 2.76 -3.21 -17.59
C PHE A 75 3.12 -4.61 -17.07
N LEU A 76 2.49 -5.06 -16.00
CA LEU A 76 2.75 -6.38 -15.42
C LEU A 76 2.45 -7.51 -16.40
N ARG A 77 1.32 -7.43 -17.14
CA ARG A 77 0.99 -8.40 -18.20
C ARG A 77 2.02 -8.41 -19.33
N TYR A 78 2.51 -7.23 -19.74
CA TYR A 78 3.53 -7.11 -20.76
C TYR A 78 4.84 -7.77 -20.32
N VAL A 79 5.33 -7.45 -19.12
CA VAL A 79 6.57 -8.02 -18.56
C VAL A 79 6.47 -9.54 -18.44
N ASP A 80 5.34 -10.04 -17.96
CA ASP A 80 5.06 -11.47 -17.83
C ASP A 80 5.05 -12.19 -19.20
N ALA A 81 4.40 -11.59 -20.22
CA ALA A 81 4.44 -12.13 -21.58
C ALA A 81 5.87 -12.16 -22.18
N GLN A 82 6.66 -11.11 -21.95
CA GLN A 82 8.06 -11.07 -22.41
C GLN A 82 8.91 -12.16 -21.75
N LYS A 83 8.78 -12.34 -20.42
CA LYS A 83 9.49 -13.40 -19.70
C LYS A 83 9.11 -14.79 -20.19
N ARG A 84 7.81 -15.06 -20.39
CA ARG A 84 7.35 -16.34 -20.98
C ARG A 84 7.96 -16.59 -22.35
N LYS A 85 7.96 -15.58 -23.22
CA LYS A 85 8.56 -15.69 -24.55
C LYS A 85 10.04 -16.05 -24.46
N GLN A 86 10.81 -15.35 -23.62
CA GLN A 86 12.25 -15.63 -23.45
C GLN A 86 12.52 -17.07 -23.00
N VAL A 87 11.71 -17.60 -22.07
CA VAL A 87 11.84 -18.99 -21.61
C VAL A 87 11.53 -19.99 -22.73
N LEU A 88 10.45 -19.76 -23.48
CA LEU A 88 10.09 -20.62 -24.61
C LEU A 88 11.15 -20.59 -25.71
N ASP A 89 11.65 -19.41 -26.06
CA ASP A 89 12.72 -19.24 -27.04
C ASP A 89 14.00 -19.97 -26.61
N ALA A 90 14.35 -19.92 -25.32
CA ALA A 90 15.49 -20.65 -24.77
C ALA A 90 15.29 -22.18 -24.84
N LEU A 91 14.09 -22.67 -24.50
CA LEU A 91 13.76 -24.09 -24.59
C LEU A 91 13.83 -24.62 -26.04
N LEU A 92 13.30 -23.86 -26.99
CA LEU A 92 13.34 -24.22 -28.42
C LEU A 92 14.77 -24.30 -28.96
N LYS A 93 15.64 -23.35 -28.57
CA LYS A 93 17.06 -23.39 -28.93
C LYS A 93 17.74 -24.65 -28.40
N LEU A 94 17.56 -24.96 -27.12
CA LEU A 94 18.13 -26.16 -26.50
C LEU A 94 17.67 -27.45 -27.18
N GLN A 95 16.40 -27.53 -27.58
CA GLN A 95 15.87 -28.70 -28.31
C GLN A 95 16.45 -28.82 -29.72
N THR A 96 16.62 -27.70 -30.41
CA THR A 96 17.19 -27.67 -31.77
C THR A 96 18.67 -28.08 -31.75
N GLU A 97 19.45 -27.54 -30.81
CA GLU A 97 20.87 -27.87 -30.62
C GLU A 97 21.06 -29.35 -30.25
N LYS A 98 20.19 -29.90 -29.39
CA LYS A 98 20.20 -31.33 -29.02
C LYS A 98 19.79 -32.25 -30.17
N GLY A 99 18.91 -31.79 -31.07
CA GLY A 99 18.55 -32.52 -32.29
C GLY A 99 19.69 -32.56 -33.30
N GLN A 100 20.48 -31.49 -33.40
CA GLN A 100 21.65 -31.40 -34.28
C GLN A 100 22.83 -32.23 -33.76
N SER A 101 23.06 -32.32 -32.45
CA SER A 101 24.16 -33.13 -31.88
C SER A 101 23.97 -34.64 -32.04
N ASN A 102 22.73 -35.11 -32.21
CA ASN A 102 22.43 -36.53 -32.41
C ASN A 102 22.53 -36.97 -33.89
N GLY A 103 22.80 -36.06 -34.83
CA GLY A 103 22.82 -36.31 -36.28
C GLY A 103 24.20 -36.43 -36.92
N CYS A 104 25.29 -36.21 -36.18
CA CYS A 104 26.66 -36.43 -36.68
C CYS A 104 27.16 -37.80 -36.22
N SER A 105 27.08 -38.80 -37.10
CA SER A 105 27.89 -40.03 -37.06
C SER A 105 29.20 -39.83 -37.81
#